data_AF-A0A7R7CLC4-F1
#
_entry.id   AF-A0A7R7CLC4-F1
#
_cell.length_a   1.000
_cell.length_b   1.000
_cell.length_c   1.000
_cell.angle_alpha   90.00
_cell.angle_beta   90.00
_cell.angle_gamma   90.00
#
_symmetry.space_group_name_H-M   'P 1'
#
loop_
_entity.id
_entity.type
_entity.pdbx_description
1 polymer ?
#
loop_
_entity_poly.entity_id
_entity_poly.type
_entity_poly.pdbx_seq_one_letter_code
_entity_poly.pdbx_strand_id
1 'polypeptide(L)'
;MARIGTGYGGDTERLASAPGDPLILLRTVHAAKLALCDRLEAIADGLPADVSGSECEAVARAVVPLLENAHRFEESVVFPLCERLYPGSLAVAGSLERLAGEHREDASYGEEVAEALLQVGEARPMPGAEALGFMLRGFFGSLRRHIAFEQDFVAMIAETARLGGR
;
A
#
# COMPACT_ATOMS: atom_id res chain seq x y z
N MET A 1 -14.96 2.53 -26.38
CA MET A 1 -14.92 3.55 -25.31
C MET A 1 -15.54 2.97 -24.05
N ALA A 2 -14.75 2.21 -23.27
CA ALA A 2 -15.13 1.78 -21.94
C ALA A 2 -14.60 2.81 -20.94
N ARG A 3 -15.48 3.42 -20.14
CA ARG A 3 -15.11 4.36 -19.09
C ARG A 3 -14.49 3.57 -17.92
N ILE A 4 -13.24 3.85 -17.61
CA ILE A 4 -12.59 3.39 -16.37
C ILE A 4 -13.13 4.27 -15.25
N GLY A 5 -13.89 3.66 -14.35
CA GLY A 5 -14.53 4.33 -13.22
C GLY A 5 -13.52 4.81 -12.20
N THR A 6 -13.60 6.10 -11.87
CA THR A 6 -12.96 6.74 -10.73
C THR A 6 -13.61 6.23 -9.44
N GLY A 7 -13.12 5.12 -8.90
CA GLY A 7 -13.63 4.51 -7.67
C GLY A 7 -12.48 4.07 -6.78
N TYR A 8 -11.78 5.02 -6.14
CA TYR A 8 -10.72 4.69 -5.18
C TYR A 8 -11.02 5.20 -3.75
N GLY A 9 -11.98 6.11 -3.58
CA GLY A 9 -12.33 6.68 -2.27
C GLY A 9 -13.51 6.02 -1.56
N GLY A 10 -14.37 5.29 -2.26
CA GLY A 10 -15.61 4.71 -1.71
C GLY A 10 -15.54 3.22 -1.36
N ASP A 11 -14.52 2.52 -1.83
CA ASP A 11 -14.44 1.06 -1.73
C ASP A 11 -13.79 0.59 -0.42
N THR A 12 -12.98 1.42 0.23
CA THR A 12 -12.23 1.05 1.45
C THR A 12 -13.05 1.08 2.72
N GLU A 13 -13.92 2.08 2.93
CA GLU A 13 -14.91 2.10 4.04
C GLU A 13 -15.86 0.89 3.99
N ARG A 14 -16.11 0.37 2.78
CA ARG A 14 -16.97 -0.79 2.54
C ARG A 14 -16.32 -2.13 2.86
N LEU A 15 -14.98 -2.22 2.81
CA LEU A 15 -14.24 -3.46 3.13
C LEU A 15 -14.24 -3.75 4.64
N ALA A 16 -14.27 -2.74 5.50
CA ALA A 16 -14.30 -2.92 6.97
C ALA A 16 -15.65 -3.41 7.52
N SER A 17 -16.75 -3.26 6.78
CA SER A 17 -18.12 -3.61 7.22
C SER A 17 -18.79 -4.74 6.42
N ALA A 18 -18.12 -5.31 5.42
CA ALA A 18 -18.68 -6.43 4.66
C ALA A 18 -18.44 -7.77 5.37
N PRO A 19 -19.43 -8.67 5.47
CA PRO A 19 -19.17 -10.05 5.89
C PRO A 19 -18.25 -10.71 4.85
N GLY A 20 -16.98 -10.87 5.18
CA GLY A 20 -15.96 -11.44 4.32
C GLY A 20 -14.77 -11.95 5.12
N ASP A 21 -14.09 -12.96 4.60
CA ASP A 21 -12.85 -13.47 5.19
C ASP A 21 -11.78 -12.35 5.16
N PRO A 22 -11.24 -11.93 6.32
CA PRO A 22 -10.21 -10.89 6.40
C PRO A 22 -9.02 -11.12 5.47
N LEU A 23 -8.66 -12.38 5.20
CA LEU A 23 -7.53 -12.70 4.32
C LEU A 23 -7.88 -12.50 2.83
N ILE A 24 -9.15 -12.67 2.46
CA ILE A 24 -9.63 -12.34 1.11
C ILE A 24 -9.64 -10.82 0.92
N LEU A 25 -10.05 -10.07 1.94
CA LEU A 25 -10.05 -8.61 1.93
C LEU A 25 -8.62 -8.06 1.86
N LEU A 26 -7.68 -8.62 2.63
CA LEU A 26 -6.26 -8.24 2.60
C LEU A 26 -5.66 -8.37 1.18
N ARG A 27 -5.96 -9.44 0.45
CA ARG A 27 -5.52 -9.57 -0.94
C ARG A 27 -6.05 -8.47 -1.85
N THR A 28 -7.25 -7.95 -1.58
CA THR A 28 -7.84 -6.84 -2.34
C THR A 28 -7.13 -5.54 -2.02
N VAL A 29 -6.79 -5.32 -0.74
CA VAL A 29 -5.97 -4.19 -0.29
C VAL A 29 -4.57 -4.25 -0.93
N HIS A 30 -3.93 -5.41 -0.93
CA HIS A 30 -2.64 -5.62 -1.62
C HIS A 30 -2.71 -5.31 -3.11
N ALA A 31 -3.75 -5.77 -3.79
CA ALA A 31 -3.95 -5.48 -5.22
C ALA A 31 -4.08 -3.97 -5.47
N ALA A 32 -4.75 -3.23 -4.59
CA ALA A 32 -4.85 -1.78 -4.70
C ALA A 32 -3.50 -1.08 -4.45
N LYS A 33 -2.73 -1.50 -3.43
CA LYS A 33 -1.36 -1.00 -3.18
C LYS A 33 -0.44 -1.27 -4.38
N LEU A 34 -0.50 -2.47 -4.98
CA LEU A 34 0.26 -2.82 -6.18
C LEU A 34 -0.13 -2.00 -7.41
N ALA A 35 -1.44 -1.78 -7.63
CA ALA A 35 -1.90 -0.91 -8.71
C ALA A 35 -1.40 0.54 -8.56
N LEU A 36 -1.28 1.04 -7.32
CA LEU A 36 -0.64 2.33 -7.05
C LEU A 36 0.84 2.29 -7.42
N CYS A 37 1.57 1.23 -7.04
CA CYS A 37 2.98 1.06 -7.43
C CYS A 37 3.19 1.08 -8.94
N ASP A 38 2.32 0.41 -9.70
CA ASP A 38 2.42 0.35 -11.17
C ASP A 38 2.22 1.74 -11.81
N ARG A 39 1.32 2.56 -11.25
CA ARG A 39 1.11 3.94 -11.70
C ARG A 39 2.32 4.83 -11.38
N LEU A 40 2.89 4.69 -10.19
CA LEU A 40 4.11 5.40 -9.79
C LEU A 40 5.31 5.03 -10.67
N GLU A 41 5.43 3.74 -11.01
CA GLU A 41 6.47 3.25 -11.91
C GLU A 41 6.30 3.81 -13.32
N ALA A 42 5.08 3.83 -13.85
CA ALA A 42 4.80 4.44 -15.15
C ALA A 42 5.18 5.94 -15.19
N ILE A 43 4.89 6.70 -14.13
CA ILE A 43 5.33 8.09 -14.00
C ILE A 43 6.86 8.17 -13.99
N ALA A 44 7.52 7.33 -13.18
CA ALA A 44 8.97 7.33 -13.06
C ALA A 44 9.68 6.97 -14.39
N ASP A 45 9.10 6.06 -15.17
CA ASP A 45 9.60 5.64 -16.48
C ASP A 45 9.38 6.68 -17.58
N GLY A 46 8.34 7.52 -17.45
CA GLY A 46 8.03 8.60 -18.40
C GLY A 46 8.87 9.87 -18.21
N LEU A 47 9.60 10.01 -17.10
CA LEU A 47 10.42 11.20 -16.84
C LEU A 47 11.59 11.34 -17.84
N PRO A 48 11.95 12.57 -18.25
CA PRO A 48 11.31 13.85 -17.94
C PRO A 48 10.17 14.24 -18.90
N ALA A 49 10.03 13.56 -20.04
CA ALA A 49 9.35 14.10 -21.21
C ALA A 49 7.92 13.59 -21.44
N ASP A 50 7.56 12.45 -20.86
CA ASP A 50 6.29 11.74 -21.07
C ASP A 50 5.54 11.58 -19.74
N VAL A 51 5.38 12.69 -19.02
CA VAL A 51 4.68 12.73 -17.73
C VAL A 51 3.41 13.56 -17.85
N SER A 52 2.27 12.94 -17.52
CA SER A 52 0.98 13.60 -17.48
C SER A 52 0.76 14.28 -16.12
N GLY A 53 0.65 15.62 -16.11
CA GLY A 53 0.36 16.38 -14.89
C GLY A 53 -0.93 15.95 -14.20
N SER A 54 -1.98 15.61 -14.97
CA SER A 54 -3.25 15.14 -14.40
C SER A 54 -3.14 13.74 -13.78
N GLU A 55 -2.24 12.89 -14.30
CA GLU A 55 -1.97 11.58 -13.71
C GLU A 55 -1.17 11.74 -12.41
N CYS A 56 -0.16 12.61 -12.38
CA CYS A 56 0.56 12.95 -11.16
C CYS A 56 -0.40 13.45 -10.07
N GLU A 57 -1.30 14.36 -10.41
CA GLU A 57 -2.30 14.92 -9.49
C GLU A 57 -3.27 13.85 -8.97
N ALA A 58 -3.69 12.93 -9.86
CA ALA A 58 -4.58 11.83 -9.51
C ALA A 58 -3.89 10.78 -8.62
N VAL A 59 -2.63 10.42 -8.91
CA VAL A 59 -1.84 9.52 -8.07
C VAL A 59 -1.58 10.15 -6.71
N ALA A 60 -1.14 11.41 -6.67
CA ALA A 60 -0.84 12.11 -5.43
C ALA A 60 -2.01 12.10 -4.43
N ARG A 61 -3.23 12.37 -4.92
CA ARG A 61 -4.45 12.32 -4.09
C ARG A 61 -4.85 10.92 -3.63
N ALA A 62 -4.31 9.88 -4.26
CA ALA A 62 -4.62 8.50 -3.92
C ALA A 62 -3.62 7.90 -2.92
N VAL A 63 -2.35 8.34 -2.90
CA VAL A 63 -1.28 7.71 -2.07
C VAL A 63 -1.67 7.65 -0.60
N VAL A 64 -1.85 8.81 0.04
CA VAL A 64 -2.07 8.88 1.50
C VAL A 64 -3.35 8.18 1.92
N PRO A 65 -4.54 8.46 1.33
CA PRO A 65 -5.77 7.79 1.75
C PRO A 65 -5.75 6.27 1.54
N LEU A 66 -5.03 5.77 0.52
CA LEU A 66 -4.91 4.33 0.29
C LEU A 66 -4.09 3.68 1.40
N LEU A 67 -2.91 4.23 1.73
CA LEU A 67 -2.04 3.69 2.77
C LEU A 67 -2.71 3.74 4.14
N GLU A 68 -3.30 4.88 4.51
CA GLU A 68 -3.97 5.03 5.79
C GLU A 68 -5.10 4.00 5.97
N ASN A 69 -5.88 3.75 4.93
CA ASN A 69 -6.96 2.77 4.98
C ASN A 69 -6.44 1.33 5.02
N ALA A 70 -5.38 1.03 4.26
CA ALA A 70 -4.72 -0.27 4.27
C ALA A 70 -4.13 -0.60 5.65
N HIS A 71 -3.29 0.28 6.18
CA HIS A 71 -2.63 0.10 7.47
C HIS A 71 -3.64 0.00 8.61
N ARG A 72 -4.68 0.85 8.60
CA ARG A 72 -5.76 0.77 9.59
C ARG A 72 -6.48 -0.57 9.53
N PHE A 73 -6.77 -1.09 8.35
CA PHE A 73 -7.40 -2.41 8.18
C PHE A 73 -6.48 -3.53 8.69
N GLU A 74 -5.21 -3.51 8.30
CA GLU A 74 -4.20 -4.48 8.72
C GLU A 74 -4.06 -4.48 10.25
N GLU A 75 -3.88 -3.32 10.88
CA GLU A 75 -3.67 -3.20 12.32
C GLU A 75 -4.92 -3.48 13.17
N SER A 76 -6.11 -3.13 12.67
CA SER A 76 -7.35 -3.31 13.43
C SER A 76 -8.03 -4.67 13.22
N VAL A 77 -7.73 -5.36 12.12
CA VAL A 77 -8.40 -6.62 11.75
C VAL A 77 -7.41 -7.76 11.59
N VAL A 78 -6.39 -7.59 10.76
CA VAL A 78 -5.48 -8.68 10.38
C VAL A 78 -4.51 -9.01 11.50
N PHE A 79 -3.89 -8.01 12.12
CA PHE A 79 -2.90 -8.23 13.19
C PHE A 79 -3.55 -8.93 14.39
N PRO A 80 -4.72 -8.49 14.90
CA PRO A 80 -5.43 -9.22 15.95
C PRO A 80 -5.83 -10.64 15.56
N LEU A 81 -6.13 -10.90 14.27
CA LEU A 81 -6.39 -12.26 13.80
C LEU A 81 -5.14 -13.14 13.91
N CYS A 82 -3.99 -12.65 13.46
CA CYS A 82 -2.72 -13.36 13.58
C CYS A 82 -2.37 -13.67 15.03
N GLU A 83 -2.55 -12.71 15.95
CA GLU A 83 -2.33 -12.93 17.39
C GLU A 83 -3.26 -13.99 17.98
N ARG A 84 -4.55 -14.00 17.59
CA ARG A 84 -5.50 -15.04 18.04
C ARG A 84 -5.16 -16.43 17.52
N LEU A 85 -4.61 -16.53 16.31
CA LEU A 85 -4.17 -17.80 15.73
C LEU A 85 -2.88 -18.32 16.38
N TYR A 86 -2.04 -17.43 16.93
CA TYR A 86 -0.74 -17.77 17.54
C TYR A 86 -0.54 -17.08 18.90
N PRO A 87 -1.39 -17.40 19.90
CA PRO A 87 -1.33 -16.75 21.20
C PRO A 87 0.04 -16.99 21.86
N GLY A 88 0.70 -15.91 22.30
CA GLY A 88 1.99 -15.97 23.00
C GLY A 88 3.21 -16.21 22.09
N SER A 89 3.06 -16.26 20.77
CA SER A 89 4.19 -16.40 19.85
C SER A 89 4.98 -15.09 19.74
N LEU A 90 6.18 -15.06 20.32
CA LEU A 90 7.09 -13.91 20.24
C LEU A 90 7.52 -13.60 18.80
N ALA A 91 7.62 -14.62 17.94
CA ALA A 91 7.99 -14.44 16.53
C ALA A 91 6.88 -13.73 15.74
N VAL A 92 5.62 -14.06 16.01
CA VAL A 92 4.45 -13.39 15.40
C VAL A 92 4.37 -11.96 15.93
N ALA A 93 4.45 -11.76 17.25
CA ALA A 93 4.43 -10.43 17.86
C ALA A 93 5.52 -9.51 17.30
N GLY A 94 6.77 -9.99 17.21
CA GLY A 94 7.87 -9.21 16.63
C GLY A 94 7.70 -8.91 15.15
N SER A 95 7.07 -9.81 14.38
CA SER A 95 6.77 -9.56 12.96
C SER A 95 5.71 -8.47 12.78
N LEU A 96 4.66 -8.50 13.62
CA LEU A 96 3.60 -7.48 13.62
C LEU A 96 4.12 -6.12 14.07
N GLU A 97 4.98 -6.07 15.09
CA GLU A 97 5.64 -4.84 15.55
C GLU A 97 6.51 -4.23 14.45
N ARG A 98 7.29 -5.05 13.73
CA ARG A 98 8.08 -4.59 12.59
C ARG A 98 7.18 -4.02 11.49
N LEU A 99 6.10 -4.70 11.13
CA LEU A 99 5.15 -4.22 10.12
C LEU A 99 4.53 -2.87 10.51
N ALA A 100 4.11 -2.71 11.77
CA ALA A 100 3.61 -1.43 12.28
C ALA A 100 4.69 -0.32 12.31
N GLY A 101 5.97 -0.70 12.41
CA GLY A 101 7.10 0.21 12.18
C GLY A 101 7.17 0.67 10.73
N GLU A 102 7.14 -0.28 9.80
CA GLU A 102 7.17 -0.02 8.36
C GLU A 102 5.98 0.80 7.89
N HIS A 103 4.77 0.59 8.42
CA HIS A 103 3.60 1.42 8.12
C HIS A 103 3.82 2.90 8.40
N ARG A 104 4.55 3.24 9.47
CA ARG A 104 4.87 4.64 9.82
C ARG A 104 5.88 5.23 8.85
N GLU A 105 6.86 4.44 8.44
CA GLU A 105 7.86 4.85 7.44
C GLU A 105 7.20 5.05 6.06
N ASP A 106 6.38 4.09 5.62
CA ASP A 106 5.65 4.15 4.35
C ASP A 106 4.63 5.30 4.34
N ALA A 107 3.98 5.60 5.46
CA ALA A 107 3.08 6.76 5.57
C ALA A 107 3.84 8.08 5.37
N SER A 108 4.96 8.28 6.08
CA SER A 108 5.78 9.49 5.93
C SER A 108 6.33 9.62 4.51
N TYR A 109 6.80 8.53 3.92
CA TYR A 109 7.33 8.56 2.55
C TYR A 109 6.20 8.81 1.52
N GLY A 110 5.02 8.25 1.76
CA GLY A 110 3.84 8.48 0.94
C GLY A 110 3.41 9.95 0.90
N GLU A 111 3.54 10.68 2.02
CA GLU A 111 3.29 12.14 2.06
C GLU A 111 4.27 12.91 1.18
N GLU A 112 5.57 12.61 1.26
CA GLU A 112 6.61 13.25 0.42
C GLU A 112 6.37 12.98 -1.07
N VAL A 113 6.02 11.74 -1.42
CA VAL A 113 5.67 11.36 -2.80
C VAL A 113 4.43 12.11 -3.29
N ALA A 114 3.38 12.20 -2.46
CA ALA A 114 2.18 12.92 -2.81
C ALA A 114 2.46 14.42 -3.04
N GLU A 115 3.25 15.05 -2.16
CA GLU A 115 3.65 16.44 -2.33
C GLU A 115 4.44 16.67 -3.61
N ALA A 116 5.46 15.84 -3.88
CA ALA A 116 6.28 15.97 -5.07
C ALA A 116 5.45 15.83 -6.35
N LEU A 117 4.50 14.88 -6.39
CA LEU A 117 3.61 14.67 -7.53
C LEU A 117 2.61 15.84 -7.73
N LEU A 118 2.09 16.44 -6.67
CA LEU A 118 1.26 17.65 -6.76
C LEU A 118 2.05 18.82 -7.37
N GLN A 119 3.31 19.01 -6.96
CA GLN A 119 4.16 20.05 -7.54
C GLN A 119 4.35 19.87 -9.06
N VAL A 120 4.47 18.63 -9.54
CA VAL A 120 4.51 18.33 -10.98
C VAL A 120 3.21 18.71 -11.67
N GLY A 121 2.06 18.32 -11.09
CA GLY A 121 0.74 18.62 -11.65
C GLY A 121 0.45 20.12 -11.75
N GLU A 122 0.98 20.91 -10.81
CA GLU A 122 0.83 22.37 -10.76
C GLU A 122 1.90 23.14 -11.56
N ALA A 123 2.81 22.45 -12.25
CA ALA A 123 3.95 23.05 -12.95
C ALA A 123 4.83 23.96 -12.05
N ARG A 124 4.91 23.64 -10.76
CA ARG A 124 5.77 24.35 -9.79
C ARG A 124 7.24 23.95 -9.95
N PRO A 125 8.19 24.76 -9.47
CA PRO A 125 9.59 24.32 -9.35
C PRO A 125 9.65 23.06 -8.50
N MET A 126 10.09 21.97 -9.09
CA MET A 126 10.09 20.62 -8.54
C MET A 126 11.52 20.06 -8.49
N PRO A 127 11.77 18.95 -7.76
CA PRO A 127 13.03 18.23 -7.88
C PRO A 127 13.32 17.92 -9.36
N GLY A 128 14.59 17.95 -9.75
CA GLY A 128 14.98 17.53 -11.10
C GLY A 128 14.44 16.12 -11.40
N ALA A 129 14.14 15.83 -12.66
CA ALA A 129 13.52 14.57 -13.06
C ALA A 129 14.22 13.31 -12.52
N GLU A 130 15.56 13.33 -12.40
CA GLU A 130 16.32 12.26 -11.77
C GLU A 130 15.99 12.06 -10.28
N ALA A 131 15.87 13.15 -9.53
CA ALA A 131 15.56 13.11 -8.10
C ALA A 131 14.11 12.62 -7.86
N LEU A 132 13.16 13.09 -8.68
CA LEU A 132 11.79 12.57 -8.63
C LEU A 132 11.75 11.09 -8.99
N GLY A 133 12.41 10.68 -10.08
CA GLY A 133 12.49 9.27 -10.46
C GLY A 133 13.09 8.38 -9.37
N PHE A 134 14.16 8.84 -8.70
CA PHE A 134 14.76 8.14 -7.58
C PHE A 134 13.79 7.99 -6.39
N MET A 135 13.10 9.07 -6.02
CA MET A 135 12.10 9.09 -4.94
C MET A 135 10.96 8.11 -5.22
N LEU A 136 10.36 8.16 -6.41
CA LEU A 136 9.26 7.27 -6.79
C LEU A 136 9.70 5.79 -6.73
N ARG A 137 10.88 5.47 -7.29
CA ARG A 137 11.44 4.11 -7.28
C ARG A 137 11.77 3.59 -5.89
N GLY A 138 12.26 4.46 -5.02
CA GLY A 138 12.48 4.14 -3.61
C GLY A 138 11.17 3.73 -2.94
N PHE A 139 10.13 4.53 -3.11
CA PHE A 139 8.83 4.32 -2.47
C PHE A 139 8.08 3.10 -3.02
N PHE A 140 7.84 2.99 -4.33
CA PHE A 140 7.12 1.81 -4.84
C PHE A 140 7.93 0.52 -4.63
N GLY A 141 9.26 0.61 -4.60
CA GLY A 141 10.14 -0.51 -4.31
C GLY A 141 10.04 -0.98 -2.86
N SER A 142 9.96 -0.07 -1.87
CA SER A 142 9.72 -0.45 -0.47
C SER A 142 8.35 -1.07 -0.30
N LEU A 143 7.31 -0.44 -0.85
CA LEU A 143 5.93 -0.88 -0.72
C LEU A 143 5.71 -2.27 -1.33
N ARG A 144 6.31 -2.58 -2.48
CA ARG A 144 6.27 -3.93 -3.07
C ARG A 144 6.93 -4.99 -2.19
N ARG A 145 8.06 -4.67 -1.55
CA ARG A 145 8.73 -5.60 -0.62
C ARG A 145 7.93 -5.81 0.66
N HIS A 146 7.31 -4.76 1.17
CA HIS A 146 6.40 -4.83 2.31
C HIS A 146 5.23 -5.76 2.01
N ILE A 147 4.53 -5.56 0.89
CA ILE A 147 3.41 -6.43 0.45
C ILE A 147 3.87 -7.88 0.27
N ALA A 148 5.02 -8.12 -0.36
CA ALA A 148 5.54 -9.47 -0.53
C ALA A 148 5.77 -10.17 0.82
N PHE A 149 6.34 -9.47 1.80
CA PHE A 149 6.48 -10.01 3.14
C PHE A 149 5.13 -10.32 3.77
N GLU A 150 4.16 -9.40 3.69
CA GLU A 150 2.82 -9.63 4.26
C GLU A 150 2.15 -10.88 3.65
N GLN A 151 2.28 -11.07 2.35
CA GLN A 151 1.75 -12.23 1.64
C GLN A 151 2.36 -13.54 2.14
N ASP A 152 3.69 -13.60 2.27
CA ASP A 152 4.40 -14.76 2.79
C ASP A 152 4.03 -15.03 4.25
N PHE A 153 3.96 -13.96 5.06
CA PHE A 153 3.61 -14.04 6.47
C PHE A 153 2.19 -14.59 6.66
N VAL A 154 1.20 -14.05 5.95
CA VAL A 154 -0.19 -14.54 6.03
C VAL A 154 -0.32 -15.96 5.51
N ALA A 155 0.38 -16.33 4.43
CA ALA A 155 0.37 -17.70 3.92
C ALA A 155 0.89 -18.70 4.96
N MET A 156 1.99 -18.37 5.65
CA MET A 156 2.55 -19.18 6.74
C MET A 156 1.56 -19.34 7.90
N ILE A 157 0.92 -18.23 8.33
CA ILE A 157 -0.08 -18.20 9.41
C ILE A 157 -1.28 -19.09 9.06
N ALA A 158 -1.79 -18.98 7.82
CA ALA A 158 -2.94 -19.74 7.35
C ALA A 158 -2.65 -21.23 7.20
N GLU A 159 -1.48 -21.61 6.69
CA GLU A 159 -1.10 -23.01 6.51
C GLU A 159 -0.89 -23.71 7.85
N THR A 160 -0.20 -23.06 8.78
CA THR A 160 0.05 -23.65 10.10
C THR A 160 -1.23 -23.75 10.94
N ALA A 161 -2.20 -22.83 10.76
CA ALA A 161 -3.52 -22.93 11.40
C ALA A 161 -4.32 -24.15 10.90
N ARG A 162 -4.17 -24.53 9.62
CA ARG A 162 -4.78 -25.76 9.07
C ARG A 162 -4.14 -27.03 9.62
N LEU A 163 -2.84 -27.01 9.90
CA LEU A 163 -2.10 -28.16 10.41
C LEU A 163 -2.25 -28.35 11.93
N GLY A 164 -2.40 -27.27 12.70
CA GLY A 164 -2.57 -27.29 14.16
C GLY A 164 -4.00 -27.59 14.65
N GLY A 165 -4.99 -27.64 13.76
CA GLY A 165 -6.37 -27.99 14.07
C GLY A 165 -6.68 -29.50 14.17
N ARG A 166 -5.68 -30.34 14.51
CA ARG A 166 -5.84 -31.79 14.75
C ARG A 166 -5.56 -32.14 16.21
#